data_AF-A0A2M7PUK9-F1
#
_entry.id   AF-A0A2M7PUK9-F1
#
_cell.length_a   1.000
_cell.length_b   1.000
_cell.length_c   1.000
_cell.angle_alpha   90.00
_cell.angle_beta   90.00
_cell.angle_gamma   90.00
#
_symmetry.space_group_name_H-M   'P 1'
#
loop_
_entity.id
_entity.type
_entity.pdbx_description
1 polymer ?
#
loop_
_entity_poly.entity_id
_entity_poly.type
_entity_poly.pdbx_seq_one_letter_code
_entity_poly.pdbx_strand_id
1 'polypeptide(L)'
;FSLSTVFNALKIPRASGAVEITGRGFKVQDAEKFLYLWATFRKLKKEIIYQTNVSKSVREIEGEMPPNIIFGAFSAYLKKYKGAPADYDKVYIYLKENGLNELKNRFSLKKGYPNLI
;
A
#
# COMPACT_ATOMS: atom_id res chain seq x y z
N PHE A 1 18.99 13.72 11.65
CA PHE A 1 17.84 14.61 11.37
C PHE A 1 17.88 15.78 12.33
N SER A 2 17.54 17.00 11.89
CA SER A 2 17.48 18.18 12.77
C SER A 2 16.08 18.38 13.35
N LEU A 3 16.00 19.08 14.48
CA LEU A 3 14.74 19.47 15.11
C LEU A 3 13.88 20.32 14.15
N SER A 4 14.51 21.19 13.37
CA SER A 4 13.84 22.03 12.36
C SER A 4 13.17 21.22 11.25
N THR A 5 13.80 20.12 10.79
CA THR A 5 13.20 19.22 9.80
C THR A 5 11.94 18.55 10.34
N VAL A 6 11.97 18.08 11.59
CA VAL A 6 10.80 17.44 12.23
C VAL A 6 9.66 18.43 12.39
N PHE A 7 9.93 19.63 12.91
CA PHE A 7 8.91 20.68 13.06
C PHE A 7 8.29 21.07 11.72
N ASN A 8 9.08 21.17 10.66
CA ASN A 8 8.57 21.51 9.34
C ASN A 8 7.67 20.39 8.78
N ALA A 9 8.04 19.12 8.97
CA ALA A 9 7.24 17.97 8.55
C ALA A 9 5.88 17.89 9.27
N LEU A 10 5.79 18.37 10.52
CA LEU A 10 4.56 18.35 11.32
C LEU A 10 3.56 19.48 10.97
N LYS A 11 3.92 20.47 10.14
CA LYS A 11 3.03 21.58 9.79
C LYS A 11 1.72 21.11 9.16
N ILE A 12 1.80 20.23 8.15
CA ILE A 12 0.63 19.75 7.42
C ILE A 12 -0.22 18.81 8.30
N PRO A 13 0.35 17.79 8.98
CA PRO A 13 -0.42 16.95 9.91
C PRO A 13 -1.07 17.72 11.05
N ARG A 14 -0.43 18.79 11.56
CA ARG A 14 -1.01 19.65 12.60
C ARG A 14 -2.18 20.46 12.05
N ALA A 15 -2.00 21.09 10.89
CA ALA A 15 -3.03 21.92 10.26
C ALA A 15 -4.28 21.10 9.88
N SER A 16 -4.14 19.82 9.55
CA SER A 16 -5.29 18.92 9.31
C SER A 16 -5.97 18.43 10.59
N GLY A 17 -5.37 18.66 11.77
CA GLY A 17 -5.82 18.10 13.03
C GLY A 17 -5.55 16.59 13.16
N ALA A 18 -4.69 16.02 12.32
CA ALA A 18 -4.27 14.62 12.44
C ALA A 18 -3.33 14.40 13.64
N VAL A 19 -2.55 15.42 13.99
CA VAL A 19 -1.65 15.41 15.17
C VAL A 19 -1.81 16.68 16.00
N GLU A 20 -1.59 16.55 17.31
CA GLU A 20 -1.50 17.67 18.25
C GLU A 20 -0.05 17.85 18.68
N ILE A 21 0.49 19.07 18.59
CA ILE A 21 1.82 19.41 19.10
C ILE A 21 1.67 19.86 20.55
N THR A 22 2.44 19.25 21.45
CA THR A 22 2.53 19.60 22.87
C THR A 22 3.89 20.23 23.17
N GLY A 23 4.06 20.80 24.36
CA GLY A 23 5.36 21.34 24.80
C GLY A 23 6.50 20.31 24.86
N ARG A 24 6.20 19.00 24.78
CA ARG A 24 7.18 17.90 24.84
C ARG A 24 7.11 16.94 23.64
N GLY A 25 6.58 17.39 22.49
CA GLY A 25 6.53 16.59 21.27
C GLY A 25 5.20 16.70 20.55
N PHE A 26 4.69 15.57 20.04
CA PHE A 26 3.39 15.50 19.38
C PHE A 26 2.72 14.16 19.66
N LYS A 27 1.39 14.14 19.54
CA LYS A 27 0.57 12.92 19.60
C LYS A 27 -0.33 12.84 18.38
N VAL A 28 -0.56 11.62 17.90
CA VAL A 28 -1.56 11.37 16.85
C VAL A 28 -2.93 11.48 17.49
N GLN A 29 -3.76 12.38 16.98
CA GLN A 29 -5.15 12.57 17.43
C GLN A 29 -6.10 11.69 16.65
N ASP A 30 -5.87 11.60 15.34
CA ASP A 30 -6.73 10.92 14.40
C ASP A 30 -5.85 10.14 13.43
N ALA A 31 -5.72 8.84 13.69
CA ALA A 31 -4.89 7.95 12.90
C ALA A 31 -5.43 7.78 11.48
N GLU A 32 -6.75 7.80 11.29
CA GLU A 32 -7.38 7.64 9.98
C GLU A 32 -7.09 8.85 9.09
N LYS A 33 -7.30 10.07 9.62
CA LYS A 33 -6.95 11.30 8.91
C LYS A 33 -5.45 11.40 8.64
N PHE A 34 -4.62 10.94 9.57
CA PHE A 34 -3.18 10.90 9.36
C PHE A 34 -2.80 9.94 8.22
N LEU A 35 -3.43 8.77 8.15
CA LEU A 35 -3.23 7.80 7.07
C LEU A 35 -3.73 8.33 5.72
N TYR A 36 -4.87 9.03 5.69
CA TYR A 36 -5.35 9.67 4.45
C TYR A 36 -4.39 10.74 3.97
N LEU A 37 -3.88 11.58 4.87
CA LEU A 37 -2.86 12.57 4.52
C LEU A 37 -1.58 11.91 4.00
N TRP A 38 -1.13 10.83 4.64
CA TRP A 38 0.02 10.07 4.14
C TRP A 38 -0.25 9.52 2.73
N ALA A 39 -1.44 8.96 2.49
CA ALA A 39 -1.83 8.42 1.20
C ALA A 39 -1.81 9.47 0.07
N THR A 40 -2.11 10.75 0.35
CA THR A 40 -2.04 11.81 -0.67
C THR A 40 -0.61 12.17 -1.07
N PHE A 41 0.35 12.08 -0.15
CA PHE A 41 1.75 12.37 -0.44
C PHE A 41 2.53 11.15 -0.96
N ARG A 42 2.03 9.95 -0.71
CA ARG A 42 2.67 8.70 -1.08
C ARG A 42 2.83 8.57 -2.59
N LYS A 43 4.03 8.18 -3.04
CA LYS A 43 4.33 7.91 -4.45
C LYS A 43 4.43 6.41 -4.69
N LEU A 44 3.28 5.72 -4.61
CA LEU A 44 3.20 4.25 -4.69
C LEU A 44 3.98 3.66 -5.88
N LYS A 45 3.92 4.30 -7.06
CA LYS A 45 4.65 3.84 -8.25
C LYS A 45 6.17 3.69 -8.05
N LYS A 46 6.77 4.50 -7.18
CA LYS A 46 8.21 4.45 -6.88
C LYS A 46 8.58 3.34 -5.90
N GLU A 47 7.61 2.76 -5.22
CA GLU A 47 7.80 1.72 -4.20
C GLU A 47 7.62 0.31 -4.78
N ILE A 48 7.16 0.19 -6.03
CA ILE A 48 6.95 -1.09 -6.72
C ILE A 48 8.32 -1.70 -7.04
N ILE A 49 8.61 -2.87 -6.46
CA ILE A 49 9.86 -3.62 -6.69
C ILE A 49 9.72 -4.73 -7.74
N TYR A 50 8.48 -5.08 -8.09
CA TYR A 50 8.17 -6.15 -9.04
C TYR A 50 6.80 -5.88 -9.65
N GLN A 51 6.64 -6.13 -10.95
CA GLN A 51 5.35 -6.09 -11.61
C GLN A 51 5.37 -7.05 -12.80
N THR A 52 4.25 -7.71 -13.07
CA THR A 52 4.15 -8.62 -14.22
C THR A 52 2.75 -8.72 -14.78
N ASN A 53 2.66 -9.22 -16.02
CA ASN A 53 1.40 -9.61 -16.64
C ASN A 53 1.10 -11.07 -16.36
N VAL A 54 -0.09 -11.34 -15.86
CA VAL A 54 -0.63 -12.67 -15.60
C VAL A 54 -1.92 -12.81 -16.38
N SER A 55 -1.96 -13.74 -17.33
CA SER A 55 -3.13 -14.02 -18.17
C SER A 55 -4.20 -14.84 -17.42
N LYS A 56 -4.59 -14.37 -16.23
CA LYS A 56 -5.59 -14.98 -15.34
C LYS A 56 -6.54 -13.89 -14.83
N SER A 57 -7.73 -14.29 -14.42
CA SER A 57 -8.66 -13.41 -13.73
C SER A 57 -8.09 -12.99 -12.37
N VAL A 58 -8.57 -11.86 -11.85
CA VAL A 58 -8.19 -11.37 -10.52
C VAL A 58 -8.41 -12.42 -9.44
N ARG A 59 -9.53 -13.16 -9.48
CA ARG A 59 -9.84 -14.20 -8.48
C ARG A 59 -8.83 -15.34 -8.51
N GLU A 60 -8.40 -15.76 -9.70
CA GLU A 60 -7.37 -16.79 -9.85
C GLU A 60 -6.01 -16.29 -9.36
N ILE A 61 -5.63 -15.05 -9.69
CA ILE A 61 -4.40 -14.44 -9.18
C ILE A 61 -4.42 -14.40 -7.65
N GLU A 62 -5.52 -13.93 -7.05
CA GLU A 62 -5.67 -13.87 -5.59
C GLU A 62 -5.66 -15.25 -4.93
N GLY A 63 -6.18 -16.29 -5.60
CA GLY A 63 -6.20 -17.66 -5.09
C GLY A 63 -4.85 -18.38 -5.15
N GLU A 64 -3.97 -18.01 -6.07
CA GLU A 64 -2.63 -18.60 -6.23
C GLU A 64 -1.55 -17.95 -5.38
N MET A 65 -1.91 -16.87 -4.68
CA MET A 65 -1.00 -16.11 -3.84
C MET A 65 -0.41 -16.93 -2.69
N PRO A 66 0.88 -16.74 -2.35
CA PRO A 66 1.47 -17.33 -1.16
C PRO A 66 0.74 -16.92 0.14
N PRO A 67 0.71 -17.76 1.18
CA PRO A 67 -0.05 -17.49 2.41
C PRO A 67 0.43 -16.26 3.20
N ASN A 68 1.67 -15.82 3.00
CA ASN A 68 2.30 -14.74 3.78
C ASN A 68 2.25 -13.35 3.12
N ILE A 69 1.43 -13.18 2.08
CA ILE A 69 1.27 -11.89 1.41
C ILE A 69 0.21 -11.03 2.09
N ILE A 70 0.36 -9.72 1.94
CA ILE A 70 -0.65 -8.75 2.37
C ILE A 70 -1.25 -8.12 1.12
N PHE A 71 -2.54 -8.31 0.91
CA PHE A 71 -3.24 -7.64 -0.18
C PHE A 71 -3.29 -6.13 0.05
N GLY A 72 -3.15 -5.37 -1.03
CA GLY A 72 -3.31 -3.93 -1.10
C GLY A 72 -4.51 -3.50 -1.95
N ALA A 73 -4.75 -2.19 -2.01
CA ALA A 73 -5.75 -1.56 -2.88
C ALA A 73 -7.13 -2.26 -2.86
N PHE A 74 -7.65 -2.62 -4.03
CA PHE A 74 -8.98 -3.19 -4.21
C PHE A 74 -9.14 -4.55 -3.51
N SER A 75 -8.16 -5.45 -3.63
CA SER A 75 -8.18 -6.75 -2.97
C SER A 75 -8.22 -6.61 -1.43
N ALA A 76 -7.48 -5.64 -0.88
CA ALA A 76 -7.52 -5.35 0.56
C ALA A 76 -8.89 -4.82 1.00
N TYR A 77 -9.45 -3.88 0.21
CA TYR A 77 -10.77 -3.31 0.47
C TYR A 77 -11.84 -4.40 0.44
N LEU A 78 -11.87 -5.23 -0.61
CA LEU A 78 -12.83 -6.32 -0.76
C LEU A 78 -12.76 -7.29 0.42
N LYS A 79 -11.56 -7.66 0.88
CA LYS A 79 -11.38 -8.55 2.03
C LYS A 79 -11.82 -7.92 3.35
N LYS A 80 -11.61 -6.61 3.52
CA LYS A 80 -11.98 -5.89 4.74
C LYS A 80 -13.48 -5.59 4.83
N TYR A 81 -14.08 -5.12 3.73
CA TYR A 81 -15.45 -4.59 3.71
C TYR A 81 -16.46 -5.55 3.05
N LYS A 82 -16.01 -6.69 2.52
CA LYS A 82 -16.85 -7.73 1.88
C LYS A 82 -17.73 -7.25 0.73
N GLY A 83 -17.41 -6.08 0.15
CA GLY A 83 -18.08 -5.51 -1.01
C GLY A 83 -17.04 -4.99 -2.01
N ALA A 84 -17.27 -5.26 -3.29
CA ALA A 84 -16.43 -4.71 -4.36
C ALA A 84 -16.89 -3.27 -4.64
N PRO A 85 -16.00 -2.26 -4.55
CA PRO A 85 -16.37 -0.89 -4.82
C PRO A 85 -16.52 -0.63 -6.33
N ALA A 86 -15.85 -1.43 -7.16
CA ALA A 86 -15.92 -1.45 -8.61
C ALA A 86 -15.24 -2.74 -9.13
N ASP A 87 -15.43 -3.05 -10.41
CA ASP A 87 -14.60 -4.04 -11.10
C ASP A 87 -13.15 -3.53 -11.19
N TYR A 88 -12.19 -4.41 -10.94
CA TYR A 88 -10.76 -4.10 -10.98
C TYR A 88 -10.00 -5.19 -11.73
N ASP A 89 -8.89 -4.79 -12.34
CA ASP A 89 -8.04 -5.65 -13.16
C ASP A 89 -6.64 -5.85 -12.56
N LYS A 90 -6.31 -5.15 -11.46
CA LYS A 90 -4.98 -5.17 -10.82
C LYS A 90 -5.03 -5.70 -9.40
N VAL A 91 -4.12 -6.61 -9.10
CA VAL A 91 -3.85 -7.11 -7.76
C VAL A 91 -2.57 -6.46 -7.24
N TYR A 92 -2.71 -5.67 -6.17
CA TYR A 92 -1.58 -5.08 -5.45
C TYR A 92 -1.25 -5.92 -4.23
N ILE A 93 0.02 -6.21 -4.00
CA ILE A 93 0.48 -6.97 -2.83
C ILE A 93 1.68 -6.32 -2.14
N TYR A 94 1.81 -6.59 -0.85
CA TYR A 94 3.04 -6.40 -0.09
C TYR A 94 3.62 -7.76 0.26
N LEU A 95 4.94 -7.86 0.07
CA LEU A 95 5.74 -9.03 0.41
C LEU A 95 6.52 -8.75 1.69
N LYS A 96 6.74 -9.80 2.49
CA LYS A 96 7.82 -9.80 3.49
C LYS A 96 9.16 -9.97 2.78
N GLU A 97 10.25 -9.55 3.43
CA GLU A 97 11.61 -9.40 2.84
C GLU A 97 12.08 -10.59 1.98
N ASN A 98 11.72 -11.83 2.33
CA ASN A 98 12.18 -13.03 1.62
C ASN A 98 11.17 -13.63 0.61
N GLY A 99 10.01 -13.00 0.40
CA GLY A 99 8.92 -13.54 -0.42
C GLY A 99 9.08 -13.35 -1.93
N LEU A 100 10.03 -12.52 -2.38
CA LEU A 100 10.13 -12.14 -3.79
C LEU A 100 10.50 -13.31 -4.71
N ASN A 101 11.37 -14.21 -4.25
CA ASN A 101 11.78 -15.37 -5.06
C ASN A 101 10.63 -16.36 -5.23
N GLU A 102 9.86 -16.62 -4.17
CA GLU A 102 8.66 -17.46 -4.26
C GLU A 102 7.64 -16.85 -5.23
N LEU A 103 7.42 -15.53 -5.15
CA LEU A 103 6.51 -14.83 -6.06
C LEU A 103 6.97 -14.98 -7.52
N LYS A 104 8.26 -14.78 -7.80
CA LYS A 104 8.82 -14.91 -9.16
C LYS A 104 8.72 -16.34 -9.72
N ASN A 105 8.82 -17.35 -8.85
CA ASN A 105 8.67 -18.74 -9.24
C ASN A 105 7.22 -19.08 -9.62
N ARG A 106 6.25 -18.52 -8.89
CA ARG A 106 4.81 -18.70 -9.19
C ARG A 106 4.35 -17.86 -10.37
N PHE A 107 4.78 -16.61 -10.41
CA PHE A 107 4.44 -15.62 -11.42
C PHE A 107 5.73 -15.15 -12.09
N SER A 108 6.05 -15.76 -13.23
CA SER A 108 7.22 -15.37 -14.03
C SER A 108 7.00 -14.05 -14.75
N LEU A 109 8.11 -13.35 -15.03
CA LEU A 109 8.07 -12.08 -15.76
C LEU A 109 7.55 -12.28 -17.19
N LYS A 110 6.36 -11.77 -17.46
CA LYS A 110 5.79 -11.69 -18.81
C LYS A 110 5.63 -10.25 -19.27
N LYS A 111 5.84 -10.03 -20.56
CA LYS A 111 5.53 -8.75 -21.23
C LYS A 111 4.02 -8.61 -21.37
N GLY A 112 3.51 -7.40 -21.20
CA GLY A 112 2.08 -7.09 -21.31
C GLY A 112 1.68 -6.01 -20.31
N TYR A 113 0.38 -5.74 -20.23
CA TYR A 113 -0.18 -4.82 -19.23
C TYR A 113 -0.03 -5.43 -17.83
N PRO A 114 0.73 -4.82 -16.91
CA PRO A 114 0.96 -5.39 -15.59
C PRO A 114 -0.31 -5.36 -14.74
N ASN A 115 -0.77 -6.54 -14.34
CA ASN A 115 -1.94 -6.73 -13.51
C ASN A 115 -1.62 -7.40 -12.15
N LEU A 116 -0.39 -7.84 -11.95
CA LEU A 116 0.15 -8.21 -10.64
C LEU A 116 1.26 -7.22 -10.28
N ILE A 117 1.09 -6.52 -9.16
CA ILE A 117 1.92 -5.41 -8.70
C ILE A 117 2.29 -5.58 -7.23
#